data_AF-A0A2E4XZV5-F1
#
_entry.id   AF-A0A2E4XZV5-F1
#
_cell.length_a   1.000
_cell.length_b   1.000
_cell.length_c   1.000
_cell.angle_alpha   90.00
_cell.angle_beta   90.00
_cell.angle_gamma   90.00
#
_symmetry.space_group_name_H-M   'P 1'
#
loop_
_entity.id
_entity.type
_entity.pdbx_description
1 polymer ?
#
loop_
_entity_poly.entity_id
_entity_poly.type
_entity_poly.pdbx_seq_one_letter_code
_entity_poly.pdbx_strand_id
1 'polypeptide(L)'
;MPPPILGVAEPVLSGRLTPPRTCYKIWQSPAQIRERDARIQARQAAQDRAHIHQALSAFGGFSEPADTSSPASPTATTAQVAANHAQPTPTTPTKNQSKTPSPSKPTWRVNDGKNPHFNRLLAEVRAVEGGFANRPKTSDPGGPTNKGMSQKFLNIFNRAYPSWNLPKQSKNLTDEQIDGIYRFEFFDRPKLDKVANISGIHPKFISQIFDAGVLHGTGDFGKWLQAALDKHLGTDLTVKGTGGAGFTMVTSVQPRVQLFCPQFRKAN
;
A
#
# COMPACT_ATOMS: atom_id res chain seq x y z
N MET A 1 32.13 -42.30 -59.97
CA MET A 1 31.16 -41.22 -60.23
C MET A 1 29.86 -41.56 -59.50
N PRO A 2 29.38 -40.72 -58.56
CA PRO A 2 28.07 -40.94 -57.95
C PRO A 2 26.93 -40.38 -58.82
N PRO A 3 25.69 -40.92 -58.72
CA PRO A 3 24.55 -40.45 -59.51
C PRO A 3 23.93 -39.16 -58.93
N PRO A 4 23.18 -38.39 -59.74
CA PRO A 4 22.61 -37.11 -59.32
C PRO A 4 21.41 -37.30 -58.38
N ILE A 5 21.34 -36.45 -57.36
CA ILE A 5 20.24 -36.36 -56.39
C ILE A 5 19.05 -35.65 -57.04
N LEU A 6 17.88 -36.28 -57.00
CA LEU A 6 16.58 -35.75 -57.39
C LEU A 6 16.20 -34.53 -56.53
N GLY A 7 15.90 -33.42 -57.20
CA GLY A 7 15.41 -32.18 -56.60
C GLY A 7 14.00 -32.33 -56.05
N VAL A 8 13.83 -31.89 -54.80
CA VAL A 8 12.52 -31.76 -54.14
C VAL A 8 12.00 -30.35 -54.42
N ALA A 9 10.81 -30.24 -55.00
CA ALA A 9 10.14 -28.98 -55.25
C ALA A 9 9.59 -28.40 -53.94
N GLU A 10 9.97 -27.16 -53.61
CA GLU A 10 9.33 -26.37 -52.56
C GLU A 10 7.97 -25.82 -53.04
N PRO A 11 6.89 -25.89 -52.24
CA PRO A 11 5.68 -25.15 -52.53
C PRO A 11 5.83 -23.67 -52.12
N VAL A 12 5.79 -22.79 -53.12
CA VAL A 12 5.66 -21.34 -52.94
C VAL A 12 4.28 -21.00 -52.38
N LEU A 13 4.18 -20.76 -51.08
CA LEU A 13 3.03 -20.10 -50.44
C LEU A 13 3.25 -18.59 -50.41
N SER A 14 3.02 -17.93 -51.55
CA SER A 14 2.89 -16.46 -51.61
C SER A 14 1.47 -16.06 -51.22
N GLY A 15 1.24 -15.96 -49.91
CA GLY A 15 0.05 -15.35 -49.34
C GLY A 15 0.46 -14.21 -48.41
N ARG A 16 0.49 -12.97 -48.90
CA ARG A 16 0.60 -11.78 -48.03
C ARG A 16 -0.65 -11.67 -47.18
N LEU A 17 -0.61 -12.28 -45.99
CA LEU A 17 -1.54 -11.97 -44.90
C LEU A 17 -1.28 -10.53 -44.46
N THR A 18 -2.11 -9.62 -44.93
CA THR A 18 -2.23 -8.31 -44.28
C THR A 18 -2.93 -8.54 -42.93
N PRO A 19 -2.35 -8.13 -41.80
CA PRO A 19 -2.99 -8.33 -40.51
C PRO A 19 -4.26 -7.47 -40.44
N PRO A 20 -5.36 -7.98 -39.84
CA PRO A 20 -6.59 -7.23 -39.70
C PRO A 20 -6.36 -5.97 -38.83
N ARG A 21 -6.87 -4.82 -39.31
CA ARG A 21 -6.71 -3.48 -38.73
C ARG A 21 -7.37 -3.24 -37.35
N THR A 22 -7.72 -4.28 -36.60
CA THR A 22 -8.59 -4.15 -35.42
C THR A 22 -7.97 -4.53 -34.08
N CYS A 23 -6.67 -4.84 -34.01
CA CYS A 23 -5.96 -5.16 -32.74
C CYS A 23 -5.04 -4.04 -32.22
N TYR A 24 -5.32 -2.76 -32.51
CA TYR A 24 -4.61 -1.61 -31.93
C TYR A 24 -5.55 -0.74 -31.07
N LYS A 25 -6.05 -1.28 -29.97
CA LYS A 25 -6.66 -0.47 -28.91
C LYS A 25 -6.31 -1.10 -27.56
N ILE A 26 -5.12 -0.77 -27.05
CA ILE A 26 -4.77 -0.41 -25.65
C ILE A 26 -3.24 -0.21 -25.66
N TRP A 27 -2.76 0.71 -26.49
CA TRP A 27 -1.48 1.38 -26.26
C TRP A 27 -1.79 2.85 -26.41
N GLN A 28 -2.04 3.52 -25.28
CA GLN A 28 -2.12 4.97 -25.29
C GLN A 28 -0.74 5.49 -25.66
N SER A 29 -0.62 6.26 -26.73
CA SER A 29 0.64 6.92 -27.03
C SER A 29 1.02 7.83 -25.86
N PRO A 30 2.30 8.15 -25.66
CA PRO A 30 2.71 9.11 -24.64
C PRO A 30 1.96 10.45 -24.72
N ALA A 31 1.50 10.85 -25.91
CA ALA A 31 0.66 12.04 -26.09
C ALA A 31 -0.75 11.85 -25.50
N GLN A 32 -1.37 10.69 -25.72
CA GLN A 32 -2.69 10.37 -25.15
C GLN A 32 -2.66 10.25 -23.63
N ILE A 33 -1.56 9.73 -23.07
CA ILE A 33 -1.33 9.70 -21.61
C ILE A 33 -1.24 11.13 -21.06
N ARG A 34 -0.41 11.99 -21.67
CA ARG A 34 -0.29 13.40 -21.27
C ARG A 34 -1.62 14.15 -21.37
N GLU A 35 -2.39 13.93 -22.42
CA GLU A 35 -3.70 14.58 -22.58
C GLU A 35 -4.70 14.12 -21.52
N ARG A 36 -4.73 12.81 -21.22
CA ARG A 36 -5.57 12.26 -20.15
C ARG A 36 -5.18 12.85 -18.79
N ASP A 37 -3.88 12.90 -18.50
CA ASP A 37 -3.37 13.40 -17.23
C ASP A 37 -3.65 14.91 -17.07
N ALA A 38 -3.53 15.69 -18.16
CA ALA A 38 -3.92 17.10 -18.18
C ALA A 38 -5.43 17.30 -17.89
N ARG A 39 -6.30 16.43 -18.43
CA ARG A 39 -7.75 16.46 -18.14
C ARG A 39 -8.04 16.13 -16.67
N ILE A 40 -7.30 15.20 -16.08
CA ILE A 40 -7.42 14.86 -14.65
C ILE A 40 -6.99 16.05 -13.79
N GLN A 41 -5.85 16.67 -14.09
CA GLN A 41 -5.37 17.86 -13.37
C GLN A 41 -6.36 19.05 -13.49
N ALA A 42 -6.91 19.29 -14.67
CA ALA A 42 -7.89 20.35 -14.87
C ALA A 42 -9.17 20.13 -14.04
N ARG A 43 -9.64 18.88 -13.93
CA ARG A 43 -10.78 18.53 -13.07
C ARG A 43 -10.48 18.74 -11.59
N GLN A 44 -9.29 18.34 -11.14
CA GLN A 44 -8.88 18.55 -9.75
C GLN A 44 -8.80 20.05 -9.42
N ALA A 45 -8.15 20.84 -10.28
CA ALA A 45 -8.07 22.29 -10.09
C ALA A 45 -9.45 22.97 -10.07
N ALA A 46 -10.41 22.48 -10.85
CA ALA A 46 -11.79 22.97 -10.82
C ALA A 46 -12.49 22.63 -9.49
N GLN A 47 -12.28 21.42 -8.95
CA GLN A 47 -12.80 21.02 -7.66
C GLN A 47 -12.18 21.83 -6.51
N ASP A 48 -10.86 22.06 -6.55
CA ASP A 48 -10.17 22.86 -5.53
C ASP A 48 -10.68 24.31 -5.54
N ARG A 49 -10.88 24.90 -6.73
CA ARG A 49 -11.51 26.22 -6.86
C ARG A 49 -12.92 26.25 -6.29
N ALA A 50 -13.73 25.23 -6.57
CA ALA A 50 -15.09 25.13 -6.03
C ALA A 50 -15.06 25.06 -4.49
N HIS A 51 -14.14 24.29 -3.91
CA HIS A 51 -13.94 24.23 -2.46
C HIS A 51 -13.50 25.57 -1.86
N ILE A 52 -12.57 26.28 -2.52
CA ILE A 52 -12.15 27.62 -2.08
C ILE A 52 -13.33 28.61 -2.12
N HIS A 53 -14.11 28.62 -3.21
CA HIS A 53 -15.31 29.46 -3.30
C HIS A 53 -16.35 29.12 -2.23
N GLN A 54 -16.54 27.84 -1.93
CA GLN A 54 -17.43 27.39 -0.87
C GLN A 54 -16.92 27.77 0.53
N ALA A 55 -15.60 27.72 0.76
CA ALA A 55 -14.99 28.16 2.02
C ALA A 55 -15.11 29.69 2.19
N LEU A 56 -14.83 30.46 1.13
CA LEU A 56 -14.94 31.92 1.16
C LEU A 56 -16.39 32.39 1.32
N SER A 57 -17.37 31.70 0.74
CA SER A 57 -18.79 32.02 0.93
C SER A 57 -19.31 31.66 2.32
N ALA A 58 -18.76 30.62 2.95
CA ALA A 58 -19.09 30.24 4.33
C ALA A 58 -18.55 31.24 5.38
N PHE A 59 -17.53 32.02 5.05
CA PHE A 59 -16.89 32.98 5.97
C PHE A 59 -17.50 34.39 5.97
N GLY A 60 -18.63 34.62 5.29
CA GLY A 60 -19.52 35.77 5.52
C GLY A 60 -18.85 37.15 5.45
N GLY A 61 -18.88 37.78 4.27
CA GLY A 61 -18.92 39.24 4.10
C GLY A 61 -17.99 40.06 4.99
N PHE A 62 -16.68 40.00 4.74
CA PHE A 62 -15.77 41.03 5.24
C PHE A 62 -15.81 42.22 4.27
N SER A 63 -16.54 43.27 4.62
CA SER A 63 -16.48 44.56 3.92
C SER A 63 -15.05 45.09 3.97
N GLU A 64 -14.44 45.36 2.80
CA GLU A 64 -13.15 46.02 2.68
C GLU A 64 -13.16 47.36 3.43
N PRO A 65 -12.27 47.60 4.41
CA PRO A 65 -11.90 48.96 4.76
C PRO A 65 -10.87 49.45 3.73
N ALA A 66 -11.22 50.51 3.01
CA ALA A 66 -10.22 51.38 2.42
C ALA A 66 -9.41 52.01 3.55
N ASP A 67 -8.12 51.71 3.67
CA ASP A 67 -7.09 52.75 3.71
C ASP A 67 -5.65 52.24 3.82
N THR A 68 -4.82 53.07 3.19
CA THR A 68 -3.36 53.23 3.16
C THR A 68 -2.54 52.79 4.38
N SER A 69 -1.43 52.06 4.16
CA SER A 69 -0.05 52.43 4.58
C SER A 69 0.98 51.29 4.43
N SER A 70 2.20 51.70 4.12
CA SER A 70 3.44 50.92 3.84
C SER A 70 3.89 49.92 4.91
N PRO A 71 4.73 48.92 4.53
CA PRO A 71 5.21 47.88 5.43
C PRO A 71 6.50 48.29 6.17
N ALA A 72 6.56 47.98 7.47
CA ALA A 72 7.80 47.91 8.24
C ALA A 72 8.08 46.45 8.62
N SER A 73 9.28 45.99 8.25
CA SER A 73 9.83 44.67 8.54
C SER A 73 10.08 44.46 10.04
N PRO A 74 10.03 43.20 10.52
CA PRO A 74 10.80 42.81 11.69
C PRO A 74 11.90 41.81 11.37
N THR A 75 13.07 42.15 11.90
CA THR A 75 14.38 41.52 11.83
C THR A 75 14.40 40.15 12.51
N ALA A 76 15.11 39.21 11.88
CA ALA A 76 15.44 37.89 12.42
C ALA A 76 16.32 38.00 13.68
N THR A 77 15.99 37.24 14.72
CA THR A 77 16.90 36.95 15.85
C THR A 77 17.17 35.45 15.87
N THR A 78 18.39 35.10 15.48
CA THR A 78 18.99 33.76 15.55
C THR A 78 19.55 33.56 16.96
N ALA A 79 19.09 32.53 17.68
CA ALA A 79 19.75 32.06 18.90
C ALA A 79 20.07 30.57 18.75
N GLN A 80 21.35 30.29 18.52
CA GLN A 80 21.96 28.96 18.58
C GLN A 80 22.02 28.51 20.04
N VAL A 81 21.47 27.34 20.36
CA VAL A 81 21.77 26.63 21.61
C VAL A 81 22.59 25.40 21.27
N ALA A 82 23.77 25.37 21.88
CA ALA A 82 24.84 24.44 21.68
C ALA A 82 24.55 23.04 22.25
N ALA A 83 25.29 22.10 21.68
CA ALA A 83 25.38 20.69 22.01
C ALA A 83 25.68 20.41 23.50
N ASN A 84 25.08 19.35 24.02
CA ASN A 84 25.70 18.52 25.05
C ASN A 84 25.49 17.05 24.71
N HIS A 85 26.48 16.50 24.01
CA HIS A 85 26.74 15.07 23.89
C HIS A 85 27.34 14.57 25.20
N ALA A 86 26.59 13.75 25.95
CA ALA A 86 27.12 12.95 27.04
C ALA A 86 27.22 11.49 26.58
N GLN A 87 28.45 11.02 26.35
CA GLN A 87 28.76 9.62 26.13
C GLN A 87 28.57 8.83 27.44
N PRO A 88 27.84 7.70 27.45
CA PRO A 88 27.91 6.75 28.54
C PRO A 88 29.15 5.86 28.43
N THR A 89 29.82 5.70 29.56
CA THR A 89 30.99 4.86 29.82
C THR A 89 30.76 3.38 29.54
N PRO A 90 31.78 2.63 29.07
CA PRO A 90 31.69 1.19 28.82
C PRO A 90 31.88 0.39 30.13
N THR A 91 30.84 -0.30 30.58
CA THR A 91 30.94 -1.31 31.64
C THR A 91 31.32 -2.68 31.06
N THR A 92 32.36 -3.26 31.64
CA THR A 92 32.97 -4.58 31.39
C THR A 92 31.97 -5.75 31.49
N PRO A 93 32.12 -6.83 30.68
CA PRO A 93 31.15 -7.92 30.61
C PRO A 93 31.37 -8.98 31.70
N THR A 94 30.39 -9.16 32.58
CA THR A 94 30.34 -10.31 33.50
C THR A 94 29.86 -11.55 32.74
N LYS A 95 30.78 -12.48 32.48
CA LYS A 95 30.49 -13.85 32.03
C LYS A 95 29.77 -14.60 33.15
N ASN A 96 28.47 -14.80 32.99
CA ASN A 96 27.75 -15.93 33.61
C ASN A 96 26.64 -16.37 32.65
N GLN A 97 27.02 -17.18 31.67
CA GLN A 97 26.08 -17.85 30.77
C GLN A 97 25.49 -19.06 31.50
N SER A 98 24.38 -18.85 32.20
CA SER A 98 23.42 -19.91 32.46
C SER A 98 22.92 -20.43 31.11
N LYS A 99 23.14 -21.72 30.82
CA LYS A 99 22.54 -22.43 29.68
C LYS A 99 21.02 -22.46 29.86
N THR A 100 20.35 -21.40 29.45
CA THR A 100 18.91 -21.40 29.21
C THR A 100 18.66 -22.27 27.96
N PRO A 101 17.68 -23.19 27.97
CA PRO A 101 17.32 -23.93 26.77
C PRO A 101 17.02 -22.92 25.65
N SER A 102 17.67 -23.10 24.49
CA SER A 102 17.45 -22.25 23.32
C SER A 102 15.95 -22.16 23.06
N PRO A 103 15.34 -20.95 23.06
CA PRO A 103 13.92 -20.82 22.81
C PRO A 103 13.63 -21.46 21.45
N SER A 104 12.62 -22.33 21.40
CA SER A 104 12.13 -22.86 20.15
C SER A 104 11.81 -21.70 19.21
N LYS A 105 12.18 -21.86 17.93
CA LYS A 105 11.95 -20.83 16.92
C LYS A 105 10.47 -20.41 16.97
N PRO A 106 10.16 -19.10 17.00
CA PRO A 106 8.78 -18.64 17.02
C PRO A 106 8.01 -19.20 15.82
N THR A 107 6.74 -19.55 16.06
CA THR A 107 5.83 -20.07 15.04
C THR A 107 5.28 -18.98 14.13
N TRP A 108 5.54 -17.71 14.46
CA TRP A 108 5.16 -16.54 13.70
C TRP A 108 6.29 -15.99 12.82
N ARG A 109 5.93 -15.11 11.89
CA ARG A 109 6.90 -14.36 11.07
C ARG A 109 7.68 -13.43 11.98
N VAL A 110 9.01 -13.58 12.01
CA VAL A 110 9.90 -12.61 12.66
C VAL A 110 10.28 -11.55 11.64
N ASN A 111 10.32 -10.29 12.06
CA ASN A 111 10.99 -9.28 11.26
C ASN A 111 12.51 -9.49 11.32
N ASP A 112 13.08 -10.05 10.25
CA ASP A 112 14.52 -10.29 10.14
C ASP A 112 15.32 -9.04 9.74
N GLY A 113 14.66 -7.89 9.56
CA GLY A 113 15.28 -6.65 9.16
C GLY A 113 15.78 -6.63 7.72
N LYS A 114 15.48 -7.65 6.90
CA LYS A 114 16.01 -7.75 5.52
C LYS A 114 15.15 -7.08 4.47
N ASN A 115 13.86 -6.85 4.75
CA ASN A 115 12.96 -6.20 3.80
C ASN A 115 12.97 -4.68 4.02
N PRO A 116 13.60 -3.88 3.14
CA PRO A 116 13.74 -2.43 3.35
C PRO A 116 12.40 -1.70 3.33
N HIS A 117 11.42 -2.18 2.55
CA HIS A 117 10.09 -1.57 2.51
C HIS A 117 9.36 -1.77 3.83
N PHE A 118 9.37 -3.01 4.36
CA PHE A 118 8.73 -3.28 5.64
C PHE A 118 9.41 -2.52 6.79
N ASN A 119 10.74 -2.49 6.84
CA ASN A 119 11.47 -1.78 7.88
C ASN A 119 11.13 -0.29 7.91
N ARG A 120 11.03 0.33 6.74
CA ARG A 120 10.62 1.74 6.62
C ARG A 120 9.20 1.95 7.15
N LEU A 121 8.24 1.13 6.73
CA LEU A 121 6.84 1.23 7.18
C LEU A 121 6.73 1.04 8.69
N LEU A 122 7.46 0.05 9.22
CA LEU A 122 7.49 -0.22 10.66
C LEU A 122 8.08 0.96 11.45
N ALA A 123 9.13 1.62 10.92
CA ALA A 123 9.70 2.82 11.53
C ALA A 123 8.71 4.00 11.50
N GLU A 124 7.99 4.20 10.39
CA GLU A 124 6.94 5.22 10.26
C GLU A 124 5.83 5.00 11.30
N VAL A 125 5.33 3.77 11.44
CA VAL A 125 4.30 3.43 12.43
C VAL A 125 4.80 3.62 13.85
N ARG A 126 6.01 3.15 14.18
CA ARG A 126 6.59 3.31 15.54
C ARG A 126 6.83 4.76 15.94
N ALA A 127 7.04 5.66 14.99
CA ALA A 127 7.21 7.08 15.29
C ALA A 127 5.92 7.75 15.77
N VAL A 128 4.76 7.21 15.39
CA VAL A 128 3.43 7.75 15.71
C VAL A 128 2.73 6.93 16.79
N GLU A 129 2.95 5.62 16.81
CA GLU A 129 2.34 4.70 17.77
C GLU A 129 2.94 4.87 19.17
N GLY A 130 2.06 5.17 20.12
CA GLY A 130 2.41 5.24 21.54
C GLY A 130 2.57 3.87 22.20
N GLY A 131 2.81 3.88 23.52
CA GLY A 131 2.83 2.67 24.32
C GLY A 131 1.43 2.09 24.59
N PHE A 132 1.31 1.36 25.68
CA PHE A 132 0.03 0.82 26.12
C PHE A 132 -0.96 1.94 26.53
N ALA A 133 -2.19 1.86 26.03
CA ALA A 133 -3.29 2.75 26.37
C ALA A 133 -4.53 1.92 26.76
N ASN A 134 -5.14 2.26 27.90
CA ASN A 134 -6.41 1.71 28.34
C ASN A 134 -7.41 2.84 28.55
N ARG A 135 -8.35 2.97 27.60
CA ARG A 135 -9.36 4.04 27.58
C ARG A 135 -10.76 3.46 27.81
N PRO A 136 -11.73 4.29 28.24
CA PRO A 136 -13.12 3.87 28.35
C PRO A 136 -13.64 3.30 27.03
N LYS A 137 -14.51 2.29 27.11
CA LYS A 137 -15.05 1.57 25.94
C LYS A 137 -15.75 2.48 24.91
N THR A 138 -16.30 3.60 25.34
CA THR A 138 -16.92 4.61 24.47
C THR A 138 -15.90 5.27 23.54
N SER A 139 -14.68 5.50 24.04
CA SER A 139 -13.59 6.14 23.30
C SER A 139 -12.66 5.11 22.63
N ASP A 140 -12.60 3.89 23.16
CA ASP A 140 -11.84 2.78 22.60
C ASP A 140 -12.67 1.49 22.58
N PRO A 141 -13.51 1.31 21.56
CA PRO A 141 -14.37 0.13 21.42
C PRO A 141 -13.57 -1.18 21.24
N GLY A 142 -12.29 -1.08 20.85
CA GLY A 142 -11.36 -2.21 20.71
C GLY A 142 -10.81 -2.70 22.05
N GLY A 143 -10.98 -1.93 23.12
CA GLY A 143 -10.44 -2.19 24.44
C GLY A 143 -8.97 -1.79 24.56
N PRO A 144 -8.25 -2.28 25.59
CA PRO A 144 -6.86 -1.92 25.81
C PRO A 144 -5.98 -2.15 24.57
N THR A 145 -5.20 -1.14 24.20
CA THR A 145 -4.39 -1.11 22.98
C THR A 145 -2.92 -0.99 23.31
N ASN A 146 -2.07 -1.81 22.69
CA ASN A 146 -0.62 -1.74 22.84
C ASN A 146 0.03 -1.54 21.46
N LYS A 147 0.59 -0.35 21.19
CA LYS A 147 1.22 0.00 19.89
C LYS A 147 0.33 -0.36 18.70
N GLY A 148 -0.88 0.20 18.64
CA GLY A 148 -1.88 -0.11 17.62
C GLY A 148 -2.62 -1.45 17.77
N MET A 149 -2.15 -2.39 18.60
CA MET A 149 -2.78 -3.70 18.77
C MET A 149 -3.85 -3.67 19.86
N SER A 150 -5.12 -3.49 19.46
CA SER A 150 -6.27 -3.56 20.39
C SER A 150 -6.53 -4.98 20.89
N GLN A 151 -7.11 -5.09 22.09
CA GLN A 151 -7.51 -6.38 22.66
C GLN A 151 -8.49 -7.14 21.76
N LYS A 152 -9.44 -6.42 21.14
CA LYS A 152 -10.38 -7.00 20.18
C LYS A 152 -9.65 -7.61 18.97
N PHE A 153 -8.70 -6.88 18.40
CA PHE A 153 -7.90 -7.38 17.28
C PHE A 153 -7.09 -8.62 17.70
N LEU A 154 -6.40 -8.56 18.84
CA LEU A 154 -5.62 -9.70 19.36
C LEU A 154 -6.49 -10.94 19.60
N ASN A 155 -7.71 -10.79 20.12
CA ASN A 155 -8.63 -11.90 20.32
C ASN A 155 -9.02 -12.57 19.00
N ILE A 156 -9.32 -11.77 17.97
CA ILE A 156 -9.63 -12.28 16.62
C ILE A 156 -8.41 -13.00 16.04
N PHE A 157 -7.23 -12.39 16.20
CA PHE A 157 -5.97 -12.93 15.68
C PHE A 157 -5.60 -14.26 16.35
N ASN A 158 -5.68 -14.35 17.68
CA ASN A 158 -5.45 -15.59 18.44
C ASN A 158 -6.40 -16.72 18.04
N ARG A 159 -7.66 -16.39 17.71
CA ARG A 159 -8.62 -17.38 17.21
C ARG A 159 -8.28 -17.85 15.80
N ALA A 160 -7.79 -16.97 14.95
CA ALA A 160 -7.39 -17.30 13.58
C ALA A 160 -6.04 -18.07 13.53
N TYR A 161 -5.14 -17.79 14.46
CA TYR A 161 -3.77 -18.32 14.48
C TYR A 161 -3.40 -18.90 15.86
N PRO A 162 -4.09 -19.95 16.33
CA PRO A 162 -3.86 -20.50 17.69
C PRO A 162 -2.44 -21.05 17.88
N SER A 163 -1.78 -21.50 16.82
CA SER A 163 -0.40 -22.00 16.85
C SER A 163 0.65 -20.92 17.13
N TRP A 164 0.28 -19.64 17.04
CA TRP A 164 1.17 -18.52 17.36
C TRP A 164 1.34 -18.34 18.88
N ASN A 165 0.47 -18.94 19.69
CA ASN A 165 0.57 -18.90 21.16
C ASN A 165 0.84 -17.49 21.72
N LEU A 166 0.17 -16.48 21.17
CA LEU A 166 0.34 -15.11 21.62
C LEU A 166 -0.32 -14.93 23.01
N PRO A 167 0.12 -13.93 23.80
CA PRO A 167 -0.52 -13.61 25.06
C PRO A 167 -2.03 -13.37 24.91
N LYS A 168 -2.78 -13.67 25.97
CA LYS A 168 -4.23 -13.39 26.01
C LYS A 168 -4.55 -11.90 26.09
N GLN A 169 -3.62 -11.07 26.55
CA GLN A 169 -3.83 -9.65 26.83
C GLN A 169 -2.88 -8.79 25.98
N SER A 170 -3.40 -7.73 25.34
CA SER A 170 -2.62 -6.85 24.45
C SER A 170 -1.42 -6.20 25.14
N LYS A 171 -1.57 -5.82 26.41
CA LYS A 171 -0.50 -5.26 27.24
C LYS A 171 0.71 -6.19 27.41
N ASN A 172 0.53 -7.50 27.22
CA ASN A 172 1.59 -8.50 27.40
C ASN A 172 2.29 -8.84 26.07
N LEU A 173 1.86 -8.26 24.94
CA LEU A 173 2.54 -8.44 23.67
C LEU A 173 3.94 -7.83 23.73
N THR A 174 4.94 -8.59 23.27
CA THR A 174 6.29 -8.08 23.07
C THR A 174 6.38 -7.32 21.76
N ASP A 175 7.37 -6.43 21.64
CA ASP A 175 7.62 -5.70 20.39
C ASP A 175 7.89 -6.65 19.22
N GLU A 176 8.58 -7.77 19.45
CA GLU A 176 8.83 -8.79 18.43
C GLU A 176 7.53 -9.47 17.95
N GLN A 177 6.58 -9.73 18.85
CA GLN A 177 5.27 -10.27 18.49
C GLN A 177 4.45 -9.26 17.71
N ILE A 178 4.46 -7.99 18.12
CA ILE A 178 3.76 -6.90 17.44
C ILE A 178 4.33 -6.72 16.03
N ASP A 179 5.65 -6.67 15.88
CA ASP A 179 6.32 -6.61 14.59
C ASP A 179 5.97 -7.79 13.70
N GLY A 180 5.92 -9.00 14.27
CA GLY A 180 5.57 -10.21 13.55
C GLY A 180 4.13 -10.21 13.04
N ILE A 181 3.20 -9.70 13.85
CA ILE A 181 1.81 -9.44 13.43
C ILE A 181 1.78 -8.39 12.32
N TYR A 182 2.50 -7.27 12.48
CA TYR A 182 2.56 -6.23 11.45
C TYR A 182 3.09 -6.77 10.12
N ARG A 183 4.17 -7.55 10.19
CA ARG A 183 4.79 -8.17 9.04
C ARG A 183 3.85 -9.13 8.34
N PHE A 184 3.20 -10.00 9.10
CA PHE A 184 2.33 -11.01 8.53
C PHE A 184 1.04 -10.42 7.98
N GLU A 185 0.29 -9.69 8.81
CA GLU A 185 -1.07 -9.28 8.50
C GLU A 185 -1.12 -8.08 7.55
N PHE A 186 -0.28 -7.08 7.76
CA PHE A 186 -0.38 -5.80 7.03
C PHE A 186 0.65 -5.66 5.89
N PHE A 187 1.65 -6.55 5.80
CA PHE A 187 2.68 -6.50 4.76
C PHE A 187 2.67 -7.75 3.86
N ASP A 188 2.95 -8.93 4.41
CA ASP A 188 3.09 -10.18 3.65
C ASP A 188 1.74 -10.62 3.04
N ARG A 189 0.67 -10.66 3.84
CA ARG A 189 -0.66 -11.10 3.41
C ARG A 189 -1.23 -10.24 2.27
N PRO A 190 -1.20 -8.89 2.32
CA PRO A 190 -1.58 -8.04 1.19
C PRO A 190 -0.49 -7.91 0.11
N LYS A 191 0.66 -8.61 0.24
CA LYS A 191 1.74 -8.65 -0.75
C LYS A 191 2.31 -7.26 -1.09
N LEU A 192 2.55 -6.43 -0.08
CA LEU A 192 3.06 -5.06 -0.30
C LEU A 192 4.47 -5.03 -0.87
N ASP A 193 5.25 -6.09 -0.65
CA ASP A 193 6.53 -6.31 -1.34
C ASP A 193 6.35 -6.30 -2.86
N LYS A 194 5.27 -6.90 -3.39
CA LYS A 194 5.00 -6.91 -4.82
C LYS A 194 4.53 -5.56 -5.31
N VAL A 195 3.68 -4.86 -4.54
CA VAL A 195 3.24 -3.51 -4.87
C VAL A 195 4.42 -2.55 -4.92
N ALA A 196 5.38 -2.70 -4.01
CA ALA A 196 6.59 -1.88 -3.96
C ALA A 196 7.47 -1.96 -5.19
N ASN A 197 7.45 -3.12 -5.85
CA ASN A 197 8.27 -3.38 -7.02
C ASN A 197 7.57 -3.03 -8.34
N ILE A 198 6.35 -2.46 -8.31
CA ILE A 198 5.68 -2.00 -9.52
C ILE A 198 6.32 -0.67 -9.97
N SER A 199 6.87 -0.67 -11.19
CA SER A 199 7.46 0.52 -11.79
C SER A 199 6.43 1.65 -11.92
N GLY A 200 6.83 2.87 -11.54
CA GLY A 200 5.98 4.06 -11.60
C GLY A 200 5.03 4.25 -10.42
N ILE A 201 5.00 3.33 -9.44
CA ILE A 201 4.26 3.57 -8.19
C ILE A 201 5.00 4.59 -7.32
N HIS A 202 4.26 5.58 -6.84
CA HIS A 202 4.79 6.57 -5.90
C HIS A 202 5.08 5.90 -4.53
N PRO A 203 6.26 6.10 -3.90
CA PRO A 203 6.63 5.42 -2.66
C PRO A 203 5.63 5.58 -1.51
N LYS A 204 5.01 6.77 -1.37
CA LYS A 204 3.99 7.03 -0.34
C LYS A 204 2.74 6.16 -0.49
N PHE A 205 2.46 5.63 -1.69
CA PHE A 205 1.28 4.82 -1.93
C PHE A 205 1.25 3.57 -1.03
N ILE A 206 2.41 2.95 -0.80
CA ILE A 206 2.52 1.77 0.06
C ILE A 206 2.35 2.14 1.53
N SER A 207 2.89 3.28 1.97
CA SER A 207 2.64 3.81 3.32
C SER A 207 1.15 4.02 3.56
N GLN A 208 0.43 4.56 2.57
CA GLN A 208 -1.03 4.74 2.65
C GLN A 208 -1.79 3.41 2.67
N ILE A 209 -1.37 2.43 1.86
CA ILE A 209 -1.95 1.08 1.90
C ILE A 209 -1.75 0.44 3.27
N PHE A 210 -0.53 0.52 3.80
CA PHE A 210 -0.16 -0.08 5.08
C PHE A 210 -0.95 0.56 6.22
N ASP A 211 -0.95 1.89 6.29
CA ASP A 211 -1.68 2.68 7.29
C ASP A 211 -3.19 2.40 7.26
N ALA A 212 -3.81 2.46 6.08
CA ALA A 212 -5.23 2.15 5.92
C ALA A 212 -5.55 0.70 6.30
N GLY A 213 -4.63 -0.24 6.02
CA GLY A 213 -4.74 -1.62 6.46
C GLY A 213 -4.74 -1.74 7.99
N VAL A 214 -3.90 -0.99 8.69
CA VAL A 214 -3.82 -0.98 10.16
C VAL A 214 -5.07 -0.35 10.77
N LEU A 215 -5.54 0.77 10.22
CA LEU A 215 -6.69 1.53 10.74
C LEU A 215 -8.03 0.85 10.47
N HIS A 216 -8.21 0.26 9.28
CA HIS A 216 -9.51 -0.23 8.81
C HIS A 216 -9.54 -1.74 8.54
N GLY A 217 -8.39 -2.43 8.68
CA GLY A 217 -8.25 -3.82 8.30
C GLY A 217 -7.93 -3.98 6.80
N THR A 218 -7.08 -4.95 6.49
CA THR A 218 -6.63 -5.24 5.11
C THR A 218 -7.77 -5.61 4.16
N GLY A 219 -8.83 -6.23 4.69
CA GLY A 219 -9.98 -6.65 3.90
C GLY A 219 -10.83 -5.49 3.37
N ASP A 220 -11.13 -4.49 4.20
CA ASP A 220 -11.96 -3.37 3.79
C ASP A 220 -11.17 -2.37 2.94
N PHE A 221 -9.93 -2.07 3.33
CA PHE A 221 -9.01 -1.31 2.49
C PHE A 221 -8.90 -1.92 1.08
N GLY A 222 -8.75 -3.24 1.03
CA GLY A 222 -8.66 -3.98 -0.21
C GLY A 222 -9.83 -3.77 -1.18
N LYS A 223 -11.05 -3.79 -0.65
CA LYS A 223 -12.26 -3.52 -1.42
C LYS A 223 -12.29 -2.08 -1.91
N TRP A 224 -11.91 -1.12 -1.08
CA TRP A 224 -11.87 0.30 -1.47
C TRP A 224 -10.85 0.55 -2.57
N LEU A 225 -9.66 -0.05 -2.48
CA LEU A 225 -8.64 0.06 -3.52
C LEU A 225 -9.12 -0.54 -4.84
N GLN A 226 -9.72 -1.73 -4.81
CA GLN A 226 -10.30 -2.35 -6.02
C GLN A 226 -11.38 -1.47 -6.64
N ALA A 227 -12.32 -0.98 -5.84
CA ALA A 227 -13.39 -0.09 -6.32
C ALA A 227 -12.84 1.21 -6.93
N ALA A 228 -11.79 1.78 -6.35
CA ALA A 228 -11.13 2.97 -6.90
C ALA A 228 -10.46 2.66 -8.25
N LEU A 229 -9.73 1.55 -8.36
CA LEU A 229 -9.09 1.13 -9.61
C LEU A 229 -10.14 0.85 -10.69
N ASP A 230 -11.22 0.14 -10.37
CA ASP A 230 -12.31 -0.14 -11.31
C ASP A 230 -12.95 1.15 -11.83
N LYS A 231 -13.23 2.10 -10.92
CA LYS A 231 -13.78 3.42 -11.28
C LYS A 231 -12.85 4.23 -12.18
N HIS A 232 -11.54 4.21 -11.93
CA HIS A 232 -10.59 5.10 -12.62
C HIS A 232 -9.92 4.48 -13.84
N LEU A 233 -9.80 3.16 -13.90
CA LEU A 233 -9.13 2.43 -14.97
C LEU A 233 -10.09 1.63 -15.84
N GLY A 234 -11.36 1.52 -15.45
CA GLY A 234 -12.35 0.68 -16.14
C GLY A 234 -12.05 -0.81 -16.03
N THR A 235 -11.36 -1.22 -14.96
CA THR A 235 -11.10 -2.62 -14.66
C THR A 235 -12.33 -3.28 -14.01
N ASP A 236 -12.33 -4.61 -13.95
CA ASP A 236 -13.24 -5.41 -13.13
C ASP A 236 -12.41 -6.29 -12.19
N LEU A 237 -11.88 -5.66 -11.13
CA LEU A 237 -11.09 -6.31 -10.09
C LEU A 237 -11.98 -6.83 -8.95
N THR A 238 -13.28 -6.55 -8.99
CA THR A 238 -14.22 -7.04 -7.99
C THR A 238 -14.25 -8.56 -7.98
N VAL A 239 -13.77 -9.17 -6.89
CA VAL A 239 -13.96 -10.59 -6.66
C VAL A 239 -15.41 -10.78 -6.24
N LYS A 240 -16.28 -11.21 -7.17
CA LYS A 240 -17.62 -11.70 -6.82
C LYS A 240 -17.43 -12.96 -5.96
N GLY A 241 -17.66 -12.78 -4.66
CA GLY A 241 -17.10 -13.62 -3.62
C GLY A 241 -17.47 -15.10 -3.66
N THR A 242 -16.47 -15.95 -3.41
CA THR A 242 -16.65 -17.26 -2.76
C THR A 242 -16.05 -17.18 -1.37
N GLY A 243 -16.82 -16.64 -0.40
CA GLY A 243 -16.82 -17.00 1.03
C GLY A 243 -15.53 -17.18 1.85
N GLY A 244 -14.34 -16.90 1.34
CA GLY A 244 -13.07 -17.11 2.05
C GLY A 244 -12.55 -15.81 2.63
N ALA A 245 -12.28 -15.78 3.93
CA ALA A 245 -11.74 -14.67 4.69
C ALA A 245 -10.27 -14.32 4.33
N GLY A 246 -9.93 -14.23 3.04
CA GLY A 246 -8.59 -13.93 2.55
C GLY A 246 -8.64 -12.79 1.54
N PHE A 247 -8.46 -11.55 2.00
CA PHE A 247 -7.99 -10.50 1.10
C PHE A 247 -6.62 -10.91 0.58
N THR A 248 -6.60 -11.43 -0.64
CA THR A 248 -5.40 -11.53 -1.44
C THR A 248 -5.47 -10.32 -2.34
N MET A 249 -4.55 -9.36 -2.22
CA MET A 249 -4.37 -8.40 -3.31
C MET A 249 -4.24 -9.23 -4.57
N VAL A 250 -5.15 -8.99 -5.52
CA VAL A 250 -5.10 -9.59 -6.85
C VAL A 250 -3.85 -9.03 -7.51
N THR A 251 -2.69 -9.61 -7.21
CA THR A 251 -1.40 -9.30 -7.85
C THR A 251 -1.36 -9.83 -9.28
N SER A 252 -2.47 -10.36 -9.76
CA SER A 252 -2.71 -10.77 -11.13
C SER A 252 -3.87 -9.94 -11.67
N VAL A 253 -3.61 -8.65 -11.90
CA VAL A 253 -4.33 -7.96 -12.98
C VAL A 253 -3.82 -8.59 -14.27
N GLN A 254 -4.35 -9.77 -14.61
CA GLN A 254 -4.33 -10.18 -16.01
C GLN A 254 -5.29 -9.20 -16.67
N PRO A 255 -4.84 -8.34 -17.61
CA PRO A 255 -5.80 -7.62 -18.42
C PRO A 255 -6.57 -8.70 -19.18
N ARG A 256 -7.76 -9.05 -18.68
CA ARG A 256 -8.70 -9.86 -19.43
C ARG A 256 -9.26 -8.95 -20.50
N VAL A 257 -8.43 -8.63 -21.49
CA VAL A 257 -8.91 -8.25 -22.81
C VAL A 257 -9.51 -9.52 -23.41
N GLN A 258 -10.65 -9.96 -22.86
CA GLN A 258 -11.58 -10.75 -23.66
C GLN A 258 -12.07 -9.78 -24.73
N LEU A 259 -11.35 -9.79 -25.85
CA LEU A 259 -11.84 -9.31 -27.13
C LEU A 259 -13.18 -9.99 -27.38
N PHE A 260 -14.25 -9.38 -26.94
CA PHE A 260 -15.61 -9.73 -27.34
C PHE A 260 -15.75 -9.23 -28.77
N CYS A 261 -15.27 -10.02 -29.72
CA CYS A 261 -15.49 -9.83 -31.15
C CYS A 261 -16.64 -10.77 -31.54
N PRO A 262 -17.89 -10.29 -31.68
CA PRO A 262 -19.04 -11.16 -31.93
C PRO A 262 -19.17 -11.42 -33.43
N GLN A 263 -18.27 -12.20 -34.05
CA GLN A 263 -18.41 -12.56 -35.48
C GLN A 263 -17.91 -13.96 -35.87
N PHE A 264 -17.79 -14.91 -34.95
CA PHE A 264 -17.53 -16.31 -35.33
C PHE A 264 -18.38 -17.30 -34.52
N ARG A 265 -19.71 -17.29 -34.74
CA ARG A 265 -20.47 -18.55 -34.73
C ARG A 265 -20.33 -19.15 -36.12
N LYS A 266 -19.47 -20.15 -36.26
CA LYS A 266 -19.55 -21.03 -37.42
C LYS A 266 -20.81 -21.88 -37.26
N ALA A 267 -21.63 -21.88 -38.29
CA ALA A 267 -22.54 -22.97 -38.56
C ALA A 267 -21.72 -24.26 -38.71
N ASN A 268 -22.10 -25.28 -37.94
CA ASN A 268 -22.21 -26.68 -38.33
C ASN A 268 -22.99 -27.39 -37.23
#